data_AF-A0A2P2IKN6-F1
#
_entry.id   AF-A0A2P2IKN6-F1
#
_cell.length_a   1.000
_cell.length_b   1.000
_cell.length_c   1.000
_cell.angle_alpha   90.00
_cell.angle_beta   90.00
_cell.angle_gamma   90.00
#
_symmetry.space_group_name_H-M   'P 1'
#
loop_
_entity.id
_entity.type
_entity.pdbx_description
1 polymer ?
#
loop_
_entity_poly.entity_id
_entity_poly.type
_entity_poly.pdbx_seq_one_letter_code
_entity_poly.pdbx_strand_id
1 'polypeptide(L)'
;MTVDVYGNQGEEYQIEGSFANRFCTILNADKETVAEIRRKVDASTNVVLGKDVFSLCLKPGFDGAFAMGLVLVLDQIDGDDYVQVGLGLDPTPED
;
A
#
# COMPACT_ATOMS: atom_id res chain seq x y z
N MET A 1 -29.24 5.84 11.51
CA MET A 1 -28.15 6.85 11.53
C MET A 1 -27.69 7.01 10.10
N THR A 2 -28.05 8.12 9.46
CA THR A 2 -27.55 8.47 8.13
C THR A 2 -26.37 9.41 8.35
N VAL A 3 -25.17 8.92 8.10
CA VAL A 3 -23.97 9.75 8.03
C VAL A 3 -23.91 10.29 6.61
N ASP A 4 -24.43 11.50 6.40
CA ASP A 4 -24.26 12.24 5.16
C ASP A 4 -22.85 12.83 5.15
N VAL A 5 -21.96 12.22 4.35
CA VAL A 5 -20.62 12.74 4.11
C VAL A 5 -20.74 13.95 3.19
N TYR A 6 -20.68 15.17 3.74
CA TYR A 6 -20.54 16.40 2.97
C TYR A 6 -19.10 16.51 2.43
N GLY A 7 -18.77 15.68 1.45
CA GLY A 7 -17.49 15.68 0.75
C GLY A 7 -17.66 16.08 -0.70
N ASN A 8 -16.81 16.98 -1.19
CA ASN A 8 -16.71 17.29 -2.61
C ASN A 8 -16.35 15.99 -3.35
N GLN A 9 -17.31 15.37 -4.06
CA GLN A 9 -17.17 14.04 -4.68
C GLN A 9 -15.99 13.93 -5.67
N GLY A 10 -15.37 15.03 -6.07
CA GLY A 10 -14.26 15.06 -7.03
C GLY A 10 -12.88 14.70 -6.46
N GLU A 11 -12.71 14.51 -5.15
CA GLU A 11 -11.39 14.26 -4.52
C GLU A 11 -11.29 12.87 -3.85
N GLU A 12 -12.27 12.00 -4.07
CA GLU A 12 -12.27 10.65 -3.51
C GLU A 12 -11.43 9.69 -4.34
N TYR A 13 -10.62 8.87 -3.66
CA TYR A 13 -9.93 7.73 -4.25
C TYR A 13 -10.45 6.43 -3.65
N GLN A 14 -10.79 5.49 -4.53
CA GLN A 14 -11.22 4.16 -4.13
C GLN A 14 -10.09 3.17 -4.40
N ILE A 15 -9.78 2.34 -3.41
CA ILE A 15 -8.78 1.28 -3.53
C ILE A 15 -9.51 -0.06 -3.53
N GLU A 16 -9.33 -0.83 -4.60
CA GLU A 16 -9.91 -2.17 -4.76
C GLU A 16 -8.81 -3.23 -4.79
N GLY A 17 -9.18 -4.48 -4.50
CA GLY A 17 -8.28 -5.64 -4.55
C GLY A 17 -7.69 -6.03 -3.20
N SER A 18 -6.52 -6.67 -3.22
CA SER A 18 -5.86 -7.23 -2.04
C SER A 18 -4.39 -6.82 -1.99
N PHE A 19 -4.05 -6.05 -0.96
CA PHE A 19 -2.69 -5.55 -0.78
C PHE A 19 -1.74 -6.65 -0.32
N ALA A 20 -2.20 -7.60 0.50
CA ALA A 20 -1.45 -8.80 0.90
C ALA A 20 -0.96 -9.63 -0.30
N ASN A 21 -1.76 -9.65 -1.37
CA ASN A 21 -1.43 -10.33 -2.62
C ASN A 21 -0.78 -9.39 -3.65
N ARG A 22 -0.48 -8.14 -3.26
CA ARG A 22 0.02 -7.05 -4.10
C ARG A 22 -0.76 -6.98 -5.42
N PHE A 23 -2.09 -6.98 -5.32
CA PHE A 23 -3.04 -6.93 -6.42
C PHE A 23 -4.09 -5.88 -6.10
N CYS A 24 -3.71 -4.61 -6.16
CA CYS A 24 -4.58 -3.47 -5.86
C CYS A 24 -4.70 -2.53 -7.05
N THR A 25 -5.86 -1.92 -7.16
CA THR A 25 -6.14 -0.88 -8.16
C THR A 25 -6.64 0.35 -7.44
N ILE A 26 -6.05 1.50 -7.74
CA ILE A 26 -6.46 2.81 -7.22
C ILE A 26 -7.25 3.51 -8.31
N LEU A 27 -8.48 3.89 -7.97
CA LEU A 27 -9.45 4.54 -8.83
C LEU A 27 -9.69 5.97 -8.35
N ASN A 28 -9.86 6.91 -9.27
CA ASN A 28 -10.33 8.26 -8.95
C ASN A 28 -11.86 8.29 -8.80
N ALA A 29 -12.41 9.47 -8.53
CA ALA A 29 -13.85 9.72 -8.45
C ALA A 29 -14.63 9.30 -9.71
N ASP A 30 -14.00 9.40 -10.89
CA ASP A 30 -14.57 8.98 -12.18
C ASP A 30 -14.48 7.47 -12.42
N LYS A 31 -13.99 6.69 -11.44
CA LYS A 31 -13.72 5.25 -11.54
C LYS A 31 -12.69 4.88 -12.61
N GLU A 32 -11.78 5.80 -12.91
CA GLU A 32 -10.64 5.54 -13.77
C GLU A 32 -9.45 5.05 -12.95
N THR A 33 -8.76 4.03 -13.45
CA THR A 33 -7.51 3.57 -12.85
C THR A 33 -6.43 4.63 -12.96
N VAL A 34 -5.95 5.12 -11.82
CA VAL A 34 -4.85 6.08 -11.72
C VAL A 34 -3.55 5.43 -11.26
N ALA A 35 -3.63 4.33 -10.53
CA ALA A 35 -2.48 3.53 -10.15
C ALA A 35 -2.85 2.05 -9.95
N GLU A 36 -1.87 1.18 -10.11
CA GLU A 36 -2.02 -0.26 -9.93
C GLU A 36 -0.80 -0.87 -9.24
N ILE A 37 -1.04 -1.78 -8.31
CA ILE A 37 -0.03 -2.52 -7.58
C ILE A 37 -0.08 -3.97 -8.05
N ARG A 38 1.06 -4.48 -8.52
CA ARG A 38 1.22 -5.86 -8.99
C ARG A 38 2.45 -6.51 -8.39
N ARG A 39 2.40 -7.81 -8.10
CA ARG A 39 3.61 -8.59 -7.78
C ARG A 39 4.65 -8.46 -8.88
N LYS A 40 5.90 -8.21 -8.51
CA LYS A 40 6.98 -8.09 -9.48
C LYS A 40 7.48 -9.46 -9.87
N VAL A 41 7.53 -9.72 -11.17
CA VAL A 41 8.13 -10.94 -11.74
C VAL A 41 9.50 -10.55 -12.29
N ASP A 42 10.51 -11.35 -11.95
CA ASP A 42 11.82 -11.20 -12.55
C ASP A 42 11.75 -11.58 -14.05
N ALA A 43 12.11 -10.64 -14.92
CA ALA A 43 11.96 -10.81 -16.35
C ALA A 43 12.92 -11.86 -16.95
N SER A 44 14.03 -12.16 -16.26
CA SER A 44 15.04 -13.11 -16.76
C SER A 44 14.73 -14.56 -16.38
N THR A 45 14.11 -14.76 -15.21
CA THR A 45 13.85 -16.09 -14.63
C THR A 45 12.37 -16.46 -14.60
N ASN A 46 11.47 -15.51 -14.88
CA ASN A 46 10.00 -15.66 -14.77
C ASN A 46 9.54 -16.08 -13.36
N VAL A 47 10.30 -15.75 -12.33
CA VAL A 47 9.97 -16.04 -10.93
C VAL A 47 9.33 -14.80 -10.28
N VAL A 48 8.26 -15.01 -9.52
CA VAL A 48 7.66 -13.96 -8.68
C VAL A 48 8.62 -13.63 -7.54
N LEU A 49 9.00 -12.36 -7.42
CA LEU A 49 9.85 -11.90 -6.34
C LEU A 49 9.11 -11.94 -4.99
N GLY A 50 9.86 -11.80 -3.89
CA GLY A 50 9.28 -11.76 -2.54
C GLY A 50 8.20 -10.69 -2.40
N LYS A 51 7.35 -10.81 -1.37
CA LYS A 51 6.19 -9.93 -1.15
C LYS A 51 6.56 -8.44 -1.03
N ASP A 52 7.77 -8.13 -0.61
CA ASP A 52 8.28 -6.76 -0.46
C ASP A 52 8.67 -6.13 -1.80
N VAL A 53 8.70 -6.92 -2.87
CA VAL A 53 9.10 -6.49 -4.20
C VAL A 53 7.90 -6.54 -5.13
N PHE A 54 7.34 -5.37 -5.40
CA PHE A 54 6.19 -5.18 -6.27
C PHE A 54 6.41 -4.03 -7.25
N SER A 55 5.53 -3.95 -8.24
CA SER A 55 5.47 -2.88 -9.22
C SER A 55 4.29 -1.97 -8.89
N LEU A 56 4.56 -0.67 -8.76
CA LEU A 56 3.54 0.38 -8.74
C LEU A 56 3.52 1.04 -10.12
N CYS A 57 2.45 0.80 -10.87
CA CYS A 57 2.22 1.36 -12.20
C CYS A 57 1.29 2.57 -12.08
N LEU A 58 1.69 3.72 -12.61
CA LEU A 58 0.90 4.96 -12.51
C LEU A 58 0.38 5.40 -13.88
N LYS A 59 -0.83 5.97 -13.91
CA LYS A 59 -1.35 6.69 -15.08
C LYS A 59 -0.46 7.91 -15.33
N PRO A 60 -0.09 8.21 -16.59
CA PRO A 60 0.67 9.41 -16.90
C PRO A 60 0.02 10.67 -16.32
N GLY A 61 0.81 11.51 -15.64
CA GLY A 61 0.33 12.73 -14.99
C GLY A 61 -0.19 12.54 -13.55
N PHE A 62 -0.23 11.30 -13.03
CA PHE A 62 -0.53 11.05 -11.62
C PHE A 62 0.70 11.23 -10.73
N ASP A 63 0.52 11.80 -9.54
CA ASP A 63 1.61 12.05 -8.60
C ASP A 63 2.10 10.74 -7.96
N GLY A 64 3.36 10.40 -8.24
CA GLY A 64 4.00 9.22 -7.68
C GLY A 64 4.26 9.33 -6.18
N ALA A 65 4.46 10.53 -5.64
CA ALA A 65 4.64 10.71 -4.19
C ALA A 65 3.34 10.43 -3.45
N PHE A 66 2.21 10.97 -3.95
CA PHE A 66 0.89 10.65 -3.43
C PHE A 66 0.57 9.16 -3.52
N ALA A 67 0.82 8.53 -4.68
CA ALA A 67 0.60 7.10 -4.86
C ALA A 67 1.41 6.27 -3.87
N MET A 68 2.69 6.61 -3.66
CA MET A 68 3.53 5.96 -2.66
C MET A 68 3.03 6.19 -1.23
N GLY A 69 2.47 7.37 -0.93
CA GLY A 69 1.81 7.63 0.35
C GLY A 69 0.68 6.63 0.62
N LEU A 70 -0.17 6.37 -0.38
CA LEU A 70 -1.23 5.36 -0.28
C LEU A 70 -0.66 3.95 -0.06
N VAL A 71 0.40 3.59 -0.77
CA VAL A 71 1.10 2.30 -0.56
C VAL A 71 1.58 2.15 0.87
N LEU A 72 2.19 3.18 1.47
CA LEU A 72 2.67 3.14 2.85
C LEU A 72 1.53 2.99 3.86
N VAL A 73 0.39 3.64 3.62
CA VAL A 73 -0.79 3.49 4.48
C VAL A 73 -1.35 2.08 4.37
N LEU A 74 -1.48 1.52 3.16
CA LEU A 74 -1.91 0.14 2.97
C LEU A 74 -0.96 -0.86 3.64
N ASP A 75 0.35 -0.58 3.59
CA ASP A 75 1.38 -1.40 4.25
C ASP A 75 1.30 -1.34 5.77
N GLN A 76 0.89 -0.22 6.36
CA GLN A 76 0.63 -0.17 7.79
C GLN A 76 -0.65 -0.90 8.22
N ILE A 77 -1.66 -0.97 7.34
CA ILE A 77 -2.92 -1.66 7.63
C ILE A 77 -2.77 -3.18 7.50
N ASP A 78 -2.03 -3.63 6.48
CA ASP A 78 -1.89 -5.03 6.09
C ASP A 78 -0.56 -5.65 6.51
N GLY A 79 0.41 -4.84 6.95
CA GLY A 79 1.71 -5.26 7.42
C GLY A 79 1.61 -6.02 8.74
N ASP A 80 1.98 -7.30 8.70
CA ASP A 80 1.90 -8.23 9.83
C ASP A 80 3.05 -8.06 10.85
N ASP A 81 3.96 -7.10 10.65
CA ASP A 81 5.13 -6.91 11.51
C ASP A 81 5.30 -5.45 11.91
N TYR A 82 4.71 -5.07 13.04
CA TYR A 82 5.33 -4.05 13.87
C TYR A 82 6.70 -4.59 14.25
N VAL A 83 7.76 -4.17 13.55
CA VAL A 83 9.10 -4.25 14.13
C VAL A 83 9.04 -3.45 15.43
N GLN A 84 8.98 -4.15 16.55
CA GLN A 84 9.21 -3.56 17.86
C GLN A 84 10.63 -3.01 17.82
N VAL A 85 10.76 -1.73 17.49
CA VAL A 85 12.04 -1.02 17.53
C VAL A 85 12.44 -0.94 19.00
N GLY A 86 13.20 -1.94 19.45
CA GLY A 86 14.09 -1.92 20.60
C GLY A 86 13.51 -1.47 21.94
N LEU A 87 12.99 -2.42 22.72
CA LEU A 87 13.24 -2.43 24.17
C LEU A 87 13.82 -3.80 24.54
N GLY A 88 14.96 -4.12 23.96
CA GLY A 88 15.91 -5.08 24.55
C GLY A 88 16.61 -4.40 25.72
N LEU A 89 15.88 -4.11 26.79
CA LEU A 89 16.50 -3.89 28.10
C LEU A 89 16.74 -5.28 28.67
N ASP A 90 17.92 -5.81 28.38
CA ASP A 90 18.46 -6.98 29.08
C ASP A 90 18.50 -6.62 30.58
N PRO A 91 17.76 -7.30 31.47
CA PRO A 91 17.91 -7.05 32.90
C PRO A 91 19.29 -7.56 33.30
N THR A 92 20.20 -6.63 33.59
CA THR A 92 21.47 -6.94 34.26
C THR A 92 21.16 -7.76 35.51
N PRO A 93 21.82 -8.91 35.74
CA PRO A 93 21.64 -9.63 36.98
C PRO A 93 22.21 -8.78 38.11
N GLU A 94 21.32 -8.30 38.98
CA GLU A 94 21.70 -7.77 40.29
C GLU A 94 21.91 -8.97 41.24
N ASP A 95 23.16 -9.08 41.71
CA ASP A 95 23.74 -9.91 42.79
C ASP A 95 23.47 -11.43 42.86
#